data_AF-A0AAV7IWW8-F1
#
_entry.id   AF-A0AAV7IWW8-F1
#
_cell.length_a   1.000
_cell.length_b   1.000
_cell.length_c   1.000
_cell.angle_alpha   90.00
_cell.angle_beta   90.00
_cell.angle_gamma   90.00
#
_symmetry.space_group_name_H-M   'P 1'
#
loop_
_entity.id
_entity.type
_entity.pdbx_description
1 polymer ?
#
loop_
_entity_poly.entity_id
_entity_poly.type
_entity_poly.pdbx_seq_one_letter_code
_entity_poly.pdbx_strand_id
1 'polypeptide(L)'
;MNKLNTKNIKNVDAFLGPVCDYAIAPVSRYAGVWGIPVLTTGGQADAFLHKGEHYPTLTRMMGSHRLVGEALRHILHSFGWTSAALIYHNHAMESSKGHSECHFTLSAVFSALNKTSVHKSFNQETNNFNDYRNLLTFVSHSARNFLLDAFIIFNFAGYDLDVKFLYEV
;
A
#
# COMPACT_ATOMS: atom_id res chain seq x y z
N MET A 1 -23.84 -27.20 15.11
CA MET A 1 -23.87 -25.83 14.55
C MET A 1 -24.52 -25.88 13.19
N ASN A 2 -25.67 -25.22 13.06
CA ASN A 2 -26.64 -25.39 11.99
C ASN A 2 -26.14 -24.77 10.67
N LYS A 3 -26.29 -25.52 9.57
CA LYS A 3 -26.14 -25.04 8.18
C LYS A 3 -27.10 -23.89 7.93
N LEU A 4 -26.64 -22.66 8.12
CA LEU A 4 -27.33 -21.47 7.64
C LEU A 4 -27.35 -21.51 6.10
N ASN A 5 -28.49 -21.92 5.55
CA ASN A 5 -29.03 -21.59 4.23
C ASN A 5 -28.02 -21.49 3.04
N THR A 6 -27.34 -22.59 2.73
CA THR A 6 -26.44 -22.76 1.56
C THR A 6 -27.16 -22.86 0.21
N LYS A 7 -28.33 -22.25 0.02
CA LYS A 7 -29.14 -22.44 -1.20
C LYS A 7 -28.70 -21.55 -2.38
N ASN A 8 -27.98 -20.45 -2.12
CA ASN A 8 -27.55 -19.48 -3.17
C ASN A 8 -26.05 -19.53 -3.54
N ILE A 9 -25.19 -20.21 -2.78
CA ILE A 9 -23.73 -20.31 -3.08
C ILE A 9 -23.43 -21.48 -4.04
N LYS A 10 -24.40 -22.37 -4.30
CA LYS A 10 -24.20 -23.58 -5.10
C LYS A 10 -23.86 -23.34 -6.59
N ASN A 11 -23.93 -22.11 -7.08
CA ASN A 11 -23.72 -21.75 -8.49
C ASN A 11 -22.63 -20.68 -8.69
N VAL A 12 -21.74 -20.46 -7.73
CA VAL A 12 -20.63 -19.50 -7.88
C VAL A 12 -19.33 -20.28 -8.10
N ASP A 13 -18.80 -20.19 -9.32
CA ASP A 13 -17.56 -20.87 -9.70
C ASP A 13 -16.30 -20.04 -9.35
N ALA A 14 -16.42 -18.71 -9.33
CA ALA A 14 -15.32 -17.80 -8.96
C ALA A 14 -15.85 -16.42 -8.53
N PHE A 15 -15.06 -15.72 -7.72
CA PHE A 15 -15.25 -14.30 -7.42
C PHE A 15 -14.27 -13.43 -8.22
N LEU A 16 -14.75 -12.33 -8.80
CA LEU A 16 -13.92 -11.32 -9.47
C LEU A 16 -13.94 -10.03 -8.64
N GLY A 17 -12.80 -9.66 -8.07
CA GLY A 17 -12.68 -8.57 -7.10
C GLY A 17 -13.24 -8.93 -5.72
N PRO A 18 -13.42 -7.95 -4.82
CA PRO A 18 -13.14 -6.51 -4.96
C PRO A 18 -11.66 -6.13 -5.03
N VAL A 19 -11.37 -4.86 -5.35
CA VAL A 19 -10.00 -4.33 -5.54
C VAL A 19 -9.42 -3.78 -4.24
N CYS A 20 -10.22 -3.08 -3.42
CA CYS A 20 -9.74 -2.43 -2.21
C CYS A 20 -9.32 -3.44 -1.14
N ASP A 21 -8.20 -3.18 -0.46
CA ASP A 21 -7.58 -4.10 0.50
C ASP A 21 -8.51 -4.45 1.67
N TYR A 22 -9.22 -3.47 2.24
CA TYR A 22 -10.17 -3.72 3.33
C TYR A 22 -11.40 -4.52 2.90
N ALA A 23 -11.81 -4.40 1.63
CA ALA A 23 -12.98 -5.10 1.11
C ALA A 23 -12.65 -6.55 0.72
N ILE A 24 -11.48 -6.77 0.12
CA ILE A 24 -11.07 -8.10 -0.36
C ILE A 24 -10.64 -9.03 0.77
N ALA A 25 -10.16 -8.49 1.90
CA ALA A 25 -9.76 -9.28 3.07
C ALA A 25 -10.86 -10.20 3.63
N PRO A 26 -12.06 -9.70 4.00
CA PRO A 26 -13.13 -10.57 4.49
C PRO A 26 -13.66 -11.50 3.39
N VAL A 27 -13.80 -11.03 2.15
CA VAL A 27 -14.30 -11.84 1.02
C VAL A 27 -13.39 -13.05 0.79
N SER A 28 -12.08 -12.83 0.76
CA SER A 28 -11.10 -13.89 0.52
C SER A 28 -11.04 -14.91 1.66
N ARG A 29 -11.26 -14.48 2.91
CA ARG A 29 -11.34 -15.39 4.07
C ARG A 29 -12.56 -16.32 3.98
N TYR A 30 -13.73 -15.77 3.64
CA TYR A 30 -14.93 -16.58 3.45
C TYR A 30 -14.82 -17.49 2.23
N ALA A 31 -14.32 -16.98 1.11
CA ALA A 31 -14.08 -17.77 -0.09
C ALA A 31 -13.11 -18.92 0.14
N GLY A 32 -12.11 -18.74 1.02
CA GLY A 32 -11.23 -19.80 1.47
C GLY A 32 -11.96 -20.94 2.20
N VAL A 33 -12.93 -20.61 3.05
CA VAL A 33 -13.79 -21.62 3.74
C VAL A 33 -14.71 -22.32 2.74
N TRP A 34 -15.20 -21.61 1.72
CA TRP A 34 -16.09 -22.17 0.71
C TRP A 34 -15.38 -22.93 -0.42
N GLY A 35 -14.04 -22.82 -0.51
CA GLY A 35 -13.25 -23.44 -1.57
C GLY A 35 -13.47 -22.80 -2.96
N ILE A 36 -13.91 -21.54 -3.00
CA ILE A 36 -14.18 -20.82 -4.25
C ILE A 36 -12.97 -19.91 -4.56
N PRO A 37 -12.41 -19.95 -5.79
CA PRO A 37 -11.32 -19.06 -6.19
C PRO A 37 -11.75 -17.60 -6.23
N VAL A 38 -10.87 -16.71 -5.78
CA VAL A 38 -11.04 -15.25 -5.86
C VAL A 38 -9.93 -14.67 -6.74
N LEU A 39 -10.31 -14.00 -7.82
CA LEU A 39 -9.41 -13.34 -8.75
C LEU A 39 -9.57 -11.83 -8.58
N THR A 40 -8.50 -11.11 -8.28
CA THR A 40 -8.54 -9.65 -8.14
C THR A 40 -7.36 -8.96 -8.82
N THR A 41 -7.58 -7.75 -9.33
CA THR A 41 -6.52 -6.84 -9.77
C THR A 41 -6.00 -5.94 -8.64
N GLY A 42 -6.59 -6.03 -7.44
CA GLY A 42 -6.15 -5.30 -6.25
C GLY A 42 -5.55 -6.21 -5.19
N GLY A 43 -5.80 -5.93 -3.91
CA GLY A 43 -5.23 -6.72 -2.81
C GLY A 43 -3.71 -6.52 -2.71
N GLN A 44 -3.23 -5.29 -2.82
CA GLN A 44 -1.80 -5.01 -2.97
C GLN A 44 -1.05 -4.97 -1.63
N ALA A 45 -1.77 -4.90 -0.50
CA ALA A 45 -1.21 -5.03 0.83
C ALA A 45 -0.41 -6.33 1.02
N ASP A 46 0.71 -6.20 1.75
CA ASP A 46 1.63 -7.31 2.02
C ASP A 46 0.98 -8.44 2.85
N ALA A 47 -0.10 -8.15 3.58
CA ALA A 47 -0.86 -9.15 4.33
C ALA A 47 -1.37 -10.29 3.44
N PHE A 48 -1.69 -10.03 2.17
CA PHE A 48 -2.21 -11.02 1.22
C PHE A 48 -1.16 -12.02 0.70
N LEU A 49 0.12 -11.86 1.05
CA LEU A 49 1.13 -12.87 0.76
C LEU A 49 0.97 -14.15 1.60
N HIS A 50 0.39 -14.04 2.80
CA HIS A 50 0.23 -15.16 3.74
C HIS A 50 -0.97 -16.05 3.35
N LYS A 51 -0.86 -16.72 2.19
CA LYS A 51 -1.95 -17.54 1.62
C LYS A 51 -2.33 -18.73 2.50
N GLY A 52 -1.35 -19.41 3.09
CA GLY A 52 -1.56 -20.63 3.87
C GLY A 52 -2.40 -20.44 5.13
N GLU A 53 -2.34 -19.27 5.74
CA GLU A 53 -3.06 -18.99 7.00
C GLU A 53 -4.45 -18.39 6.76
N HIS A 54 -4.58 -17.46 5.81
CA HIS A 54 -5.77 -16.60 5.73
C HIS A 54 -6.37 -16.44 4.33
N TYR A 55 -5.62 -16.71 3.26
CA TYR A 55 -6.04 -16.40 1.88
C TYR A 55 -5.72 -17.53 0.88
N PRO A 56 -6.19 -18.78 1.12
CA PRO A 56 -5.77 -19.93 0.35
C PRO A 56 -6.26 -19.91 -1.11
N THR A 57 -7.41 -19.28 -1.38
CA THR A 57 -8.04 -19.25 -2.72
C THR A 57 -7.86 -17.91 -3.44
N LEU A 58 -7.09 -16.97 -2.87
CA LEU A 58 -6.87 -15.65 -3.44
C LEU A 58 -5.74 -15.66 -4.49
N THR A 59 -6.09 -15.21 -5.69
CA THR A 59 -5.17 -14.99 -6.80
C THR A 59 -5.21 -13.53 -7.22
N ARG A 60 -4.06 -12.87 -7.13
CA ARG A 60 -3.87 -11.48 -7.50
C ARG A 60 -3.22 -11.41 -8.87
N MET A 61 -3.83 -10.67 -9.77
CA MET A 61 -3.33 -10.47 -11.14
C MET A 61 -2.38 -9.26 -11.24
N MET A 62 -2.35 -8.41 -10.20
CA MET A 62 -1.44 -7.26 -10.09
C MET A 62 -0.34 -7.51 -9.05
N GLY A 63 0.78 -6.83 -9.24
CA GLY A 63 1.91 -6.82 -8.29
C GLY A 63 1.54 -6.25 -6.91
N SER A 64 2.28 -6.68 -5.88
CA SER A 64 2.16 -6.19 -4.49
C SER A 64 2.92 -4.87 -4.31
N HIS A 65 2.56 -4.07 -3.31
CA HIS A 65 3.33 -2.89 -2.93
C HIS A 65 4.80 -3.20 -2.60
N ARG A 66 5.11 -4.43 -2.15
CA ARG A 66 6.49 -4.90 -1.99
C ARG A 66 7.37 -4.71 -3.24
N LEU A 67 6.82 -4.91 -4.44
CA LEU A 67 7.59 -4.73 -5.68
C LEU A 67 7.99 -3.27 -5.90
N VAL A 68 7.12 -2.33 -5.48
CA VAL A 68 7.42 -0.89 -5.46
C VAL A 68 8.60 -0.61 -4.53
N GLY A 69 8.55 -1.17 -3.32
CA GLY A 69 9.64 -1.03 -2.34
C GLY A 69 10.96 -1.63 -2.82
N GLU A 70 10.90 -2.79 -3.47
CA GLU A 70 12.07 -3.47 -4.03
C GLU A 70 12.69 -2.67 -5.18
N ALA A 71 11.87 -2.20 -6.13
CA ALA A 71 12.31 -1.34 -7.23
C ALA A 71 12.98 -0.06 -6.70
N LEU A 72 12.35 0.59 -5.72
CA LEU A 72 12.90 1.81 -5.12
C LEU A 72 14.20 1.54 -4.37
N ARG A 73 14.31 0.43 -3.64
CA ARG A 73 15.57 0.01 -2.99
C ARG A 73 16.70 -0.14 -4.02
N HIS A 74 16.42 -0.74 -5.18
CA HIS A 74 17.39 -0.86 -6.27
C HIS A 74 17.80 0.49 -6.85
N ILE A 75 16.86 1.42 -7.01
CA ILE A 75 17.14 2.79 -7.46
C ILE A 75 18.06 3.49 -6.45
N LEU A 76 17.68 3.53 -5.17
CA LEU A 76 18.48 4.16 -4.11
C LEU A 76 19.90 3.58 -4.04
N HIS A 77 20.03 2.26 -4.14
CA HIS A 77 21.34 1.60 -4.15
C HIS A 77 22.18 1.98 -5.37
N SER A 78 21.55 2.11 -6.54
CA SER A 78 22.24 2.50 -7.79
C SER A 78 22.81 3.92 -7.72
N PHE A 79 22.11 4.82 -7.02
CA PHE A 79 22.58 6.20 -6.78
C PHE A 79 23.43 6.36 -5.51
N GLY A 80 23.67 5.29 -4.75
CA GLY A 80 24.44 5.33 -3.50
C GLY A 80 23.75 6.09 -2.36
N TRP A 81 22.41 6.20 -2.36
CA TRP A 81 21.66 6.91 -1.33
C TRP A 81 21.37 6.00 -0.14
N THR A 82 21.92 6.36 1.01
CA THR A 82 21.77 5.60 2.27
C THR A 82 20.61 6.07 3.15
N SER A 83 20.10 7.27 2.90
CA SER A 83 19.08 7.93 3.73
C SER A 83 17.99 8.53 2.86
N ALA A 84 16.73 8.18 3.16
CA ALA A 84 15.54 8.72 2.51
C ALA A 84 14.50 9.11 3.57
N ALA A 85 13.81 10.22 3.36
CA ALA A 85 12.63 10.59 4.14
C ALA A 85 11.35 10.28 3.34
N LEU A 86 10.38 9.63 3.99
CA LEU A 86 9.11 9.20 3.41
C LEU A 86 7.96 10.04 4.00
N ILE A 87 7.20 10.72 3.14
CA ILE A 87 5.99 11.44 3.54
C ILE A 87 4.79 10.89 2.80
N TYR A 88 3.75 10.50 3.53
CA TYR A 88 2.52 9.97 2.96
C TYR A 88 1.26 10.55 3.57
N HIS A 89 0.20 10.57 2.76
CA HIS A 89 -1.13 10.82 3.29
C HIS A 89 -1.58 9.62 4.11
N ASN A 90 -2.16 9.83 5.29
CA ASN A 90 -2.91 8.80 5.98
C ASN A 90 -4.14 9.41 6.66
N HIS A 91 -5.21 8.62 6.77
CA HIS A 91 -6.35 9.01 7.58
C HIS A 91 -5.99 8.89 9.06
N ALA A 92 -6.68 9.67 9.90
CA ALA A 92 -6.53 9.59 11.35
C ALA A 92 -6.89 8.18 11.84
N MET A 93 -6.17 7.68 12.85
CA MET A 93 -6.41 6.34 13.43
C MET A 93 -7.83 6.20 14.01
N GLU A 94 -8.44 7.33 14.37
CA GLU A 94 -9.80 7.45 14.90
C GLU A 94 -10.88 7.46 13.80
N SER A 95 -10.47 7.50 12.52
CA SER A 95 -11.38 7.48 11.38
C SER A 95 -11.86 6.06 11.08
N SER A 96 -13.14 5.91 10.75
CA SER A 96 -13.70 4.66 10.22
C SER A 96 -13.16 4.25 8.85
N LYS A 97 -12.35 5.12 8.21
CA LYS A 97 -11.75 4.90 6.88
C LYS A 97 -10.55 3.95 6.91
N GLY A 98 -9.95 3.69 8.08
CA GLY A 98 -8.72 2.88 8.20
C GLY A 98 -7.49 3.57 7.59
N HIS A 99 -6.39 2.82 7.43
CA HIS A 99 -5.20 3.33 6.72
C HIS A 99 -5.48 3.56 5.23
N SER A 100 -4.86 4.60 4.66
CA SER A 100 -4.97 4.87 3.22
C SER A 100 -4.09 3.93 2.38
N GLU A 101 -4.34 3.87 1.07
CA GLU A 101 -3.51 3.14 0.09
C GLU A 101 -2.05 3.66 0.07
N CYS A 102 -1.89 4.96 0.30
CA CYS A 102 -0.60 5.63 0.47
C CYS A 102 0.20 5.01 1.64
N HIS A 103 -0.46 4.84 2.79
CA HIS A 103 0.16 4.17 3.93
C HIS A 103 0.62 2.74 3.59
N PHE A 104 -0.16 1.95 2.85
CA PHE A 104 0.25 0.59 2.48
C PHE A 104 1.44 0.59 1.52
N THR A 105 1.44 1.49 0.54
CA THR A 105 2.54 1.63 -0.43
C THR A 105 3.85 2.03 0.26
N LEU A 106 3.84 3.09 1.06
CA LEU A 106 5.06 3.53 1.75
C LEU A 106 5.47 2.62 2.91
N SER A 107 4.55 1.87 3.51
CA SER A 107 4.92 0.83 4.48
C SER A 107 5.73 -0.29 3.82
N ALA A 108 5.36 -0.70 2.60
CA ALA A 108 6.11 -1.69 1.84
C ALA A 108 7.49 -1.15 1.42
N VAL A 109 7.57 0.12 1.02
CA VAL A 109 8.85 0.82 0.76
C VAL A 109 9.72 0.86 2.01
N PHE A 110 9.18 1.34 3.13
CA PHE A 110 9.89 1.42 4.41
C PHE A 110 10.43 0.06 4.87
N SER A 111 9.64 -1.00 4.67
CA SER A 111 10.06 -2.39 4.92
C SER A 111 11.22 -2.81 4.00
N ALA A 112 11.15 -2.50 2.70
CA ALA A 112 12.21 -2.81 1.74
C ALA A 112 13.52 -2.04 2.01
N LEU A 113 13.44 -0.85 2.60
CA LEU A 113 14.60 -0.03 3.00
C LEU A 113 15.20 -0.45 4.35
N ASN A 114 14.85 -1.63 4.86
CA ASN A 114 15.35 -2.16 6.14
C ASN A 114 15.13 -1.20 7.33
N LYS A 115 14.05 -0.42 7.30
CA LYS A 115 13.63 0.50 8.37
C LYS A 115 14.63 1.63 8.69
N THR A 116 15.58 1.92 7.81
CA THR A 116 16.54 3.02 8.02
C THR A 116 15.99 4.38 7.62
N SER A 117 14.96 4.40 6.76
CA SER A 117 14.35 5.63 6.27
C SER A 117 13.52 6.32 7.35
N VAL A 118 13.54 7.64 7.38
CA VAL A 118 12.67 8.43 8.28
C VAL A 118 11.28 8.51 7.65
N HIS A 119 10.18 8.42 8.41
CA HIS A 119 8.82 8.57 7.85
C HIS A 119 7.89 9.46 8.69
N LYS A 120 6.99 10.18 8.02
CA LYS A 120 5.87 10.91 8.64
C LYS A 120 4.60 10.80 7.81
N SER A 121 3.47 10.62 8.48
CA SER A 121 2.14 10.66 7.86
C SER A 121 1.47 12.03 8.07
N PHE A 122 0.62 12.44 7.13
CA PHE A 122 -0.17 13.66 7.24
C PHE A 122 -1.62 13.42 6.76
N ASN A 123 -2.58 14.13 7.34
CA ASN A 123 -3.98 14.02 6.93
C ASN A 123 -4.38 15.28 6.15
N GLN A 124 -4.69 15.10 4.87
CA GLN A 124 -5.02 16.21 3.98
C GLN A 124 -6.34 16.90 4.33
N GLU A 125 -7.27 16.20 4.98
CA GLU A 125 -8.59 16.74 5.37
C GLU A 125 -8.51 17.64 6.62
N THR A 126 -7.48 17.47 7.46
CA THR A 126 -7.40 18.12 8.78
C THR A 126 -6.17 19.02 8.95
N ASN A 127 -5.15 18.89 8.11
CA ASN A 127 -3.90 19.59 8.29
C ASN A 127 -3.93 21.01 7.72
N ASN A 128 -3.33 21.93 8.46
CA ASN A 128 -3.22 23.34 8.11
C ASN A 128 -1.88 23.65 7.45
N PHE A 129 -1.73 24.87 6.94
CA PHE A 129 -0.49 25.37 6.35
C PHE A 129 0.74 25.20 7.27
N ASN A 130 0.58 25.44 8.56
CA ASN A 130 1.66 25.29 9.54
C ASN A 130 2.12 23.83 9.68
N ASP A 131 1.21 22.87 9.53
CA ASP A 131 1.55 21.45 9.59
C ASP A 131 2.37 21.04 8.36
N TYR A 132 1.99 21.54 7.17
CA TYR A 132 2.79 21.35 5.96
C TYR A 132 4.17 22.01 6.09
N ARG A 133 4.27 23.22 6.65
CA ARG A 133 5.55 23.86 6.95
C ARG A 133 6.40 22.99 7.88
N ASN A 134 5.83 22.47 8.96
CA ASN A 134 6.54 21.61 9.90
C ASN A 134 6.98 20.29 9.26
N LEU A 135 6.17 19.71 8.37
CA LEU A 135 6.52 18.51 7.61
C LEU A 135 7.70 18.76 6.66
N LEU A 136 7.68 19.87 5.92
CA LEU A 136 8.76 20.26 5.01
C LEU A 136 10.05 20.57 5.78
N THR A 137 9.96 21.32 6.89
CA THR A 137 11.11 21.58 7.77
C THR A 137 11.69 20.29 8.33
N PHE A 138 10.85 19.37 8.77
CA PHE A 138 11.29 18.08 9.27
C PHE A 138 12.06 17.28 8.21
N VAL A 139 11.53 17.24 6.99
CA VAL A 139 12.16 16.52 5.87
C VAL A 139 13.47 17.17 5.45
N SER A 140 13.51 18.49 5.38
CA SER A 140 14.73 19.27 5.13
C SER A 140 15.85 18.92 6.12
N HIS A 141 15.53 18.73 7.41
CA HIS A 141 16.51 18.33 8.42
C HIS A 141 16.85 16.83 8.40
N SER A 142 15.93 15.98 7.94
CA SER A 142 16.04 14.52 8.09
C SER A 142 16.74 13.85 6.92
N ALA A 143 16.56 14.32 5.69
CA ALA A 143 17.17 13.70 4.53
C ALA A 143 17.40 14.71 3.39
N ARG A 144 18.51 14.52 2.70
CA ARG A 144 18.83 15.25 1.46
C ARG A 144 17.93 14.82 0.29
N ASN A 145 17.44 13.59 0.32
CA ASN A 145 16.52 13.03 -0.67
C ASN A 145 15.23 12.61 0.04
N PHE A 146 14.08 13.04 -0.48
CA PHE A 146 12.78 12.65 0.07
C PHE A 146 11.87 12.08 -1.01
N LEU A 147 10.94 11.23 -0.57
CA LEU A 147 9.93 10.58 -1.37
C LEU A 147 8.56 10.98 -0.84
N LEU A 148 7.74 11.52 -1.72
CA LEU A 148 6.37 11.93 -1.45
C LEU A 148 5.44 10.96 -2.16
N ASP A 149 4.46 10.40 -1.44
CA ASP A 149 3.59 9.34 -1.95
C ASP A 149 2.80 9.71 -3.21
N ALA A 150 2.42 10.99 -3.32
CA ALA A 150 1.78 11.53 -4.53
C ALA A 150 2.65 11.33 -5.79
N PHE A 151 3.96 11.17 -5.64
CA PHE A 151 4.89 10.96 -6.76
C PHE A 151 5.02 9.47 -7.17
N ILE A 152 4.79 8.54 -6.23
CA ILE A 152 4.93 7.10 -6.46
C ILE A 152 3.67 6.53 -7.12
N ILE A 153 2.48 6.94 -6.70
CA ILE A 153 1.21 6.42 -7.25
C ILE A 153 1.02 6.82 -8.72
N PHE A 154 1.45 8.02 -9.13
CA PHE A 154 1.36 8.47 -10.53
C PHE A 154 2.26 7.66 -11.48
N ASN A 155 3.41 7.16 -11.01
CA ASN A 155 4.32 6.33 -11.80
C ASN A 155 3.79 4.91 -12.05
N PHE A 156 3.00 4.34 -11.13
CA PHE A 156 2.46 2.98 -11.28
C PHE A 156 1.19 2.90 -12.13
N ALA A 157 0.54 4.03 -12.42
CA ALA A 157 -0.67 4.10 -13.24
C ALA A 157 -0.42 4.11 -14.77
N GLY A 158 0.82 3.86 -15.23
CA GLY A 158 1.13 3.70 -16.65
C GLY A 158 1.26 5.01 -17.44
N TYR A 159 1.46 6.14 -16.75
CA TYR A 159 1.85 7.40 -17.40
C TYR A 159 3.38 7.48 -17.41
N ASP A 160 3.96 7.48 -18.60
CA ASP A 160 5.39 7.63 -18.85
C ASP A 160 5.85 9.02 -18.39
N LEU A 161 6.39 9.11 -17.17
CA LEU A 161 6.93 10.33 -16.60
C LEU A 161 8.14 10.01 -15.72
N ASP A 162 9.27 10.64 -16.04
CA ASP A 162 10.53 10.60 -15.30
C ASP A 162 10.33 10.62 -13.78
N VAL A 163 11.06 9.74 -13.07
CA VAL A 163 11.24 9.81 -11.62
C VAL A 163 12.01 11.09 -11.26
N LYS A 164 11.32 12.23 -11.21
CA LYS A 164 11.80 13.48 -10.65
C LYS A 164 11.89 13.39 -9.13
N PHE A 165 13.07 12.99 -8.66
CA PHE A 165 13.51 13.35 -7.31
C PHE A 165 13.54 14.89 -7.23
N LEU A 166 12.75 15.47 -6.33
CA LEU A 166 12.81 16.91 -6.05
C LEU A 166 14.13 17.19 -5.32
N TYR A 167 15.14 17.53 -6.12
CA TYR A 167 16.37 18.13 -5.67
C TYR A 167 16.09 19.63 -5.50
N GLU A 168 15.83 20.10 -4.29
CA GLU A 168 15.96 21.53 -3.98
C GLU A 168 17.30 21.77 -3.28
N VAL A 169 18.02 22.74 -3.83
CA VAL A 169 19.36 23.21 -3.45
C VAL A 169 19.32 23.98 -2.14
#